data_AF-A0A1G6ATC0-F1
#
_entry.id   AF-A0A1G6ATC0-F1
#
_cell.length_a   1.000
_cell.length_b   1.000
_cell.length_c   1.000
_cell.angle_alpha   90.00
_cell.angle_beta   90.00
_cell.angle_gamma   90.00
#
_symmetry.space_group_name_H-M   'P 1'
#
loop_
_entity.id
_entity.type
_entity.pdbx_description
1 polymer ?
#
loop_
_entity_poly.entity_id
_entity_poly.type
_entity_poly.pdbx_seq_one_letter_code
_entity_poly.pdbx_strand_id
1 'polypeptide(L)'
;MDLVEILISSIGSAALLAALAWLSKSWIKARLENAIKHEYSLELESHKNELKEKTDKELLELKNKANIEFEKYKVRIGPYSEKQFERYNELWVKMVELKTGMNELWDHAEGSALKKFSRDLRDLVNTLEKSALLVEPEHYEELMESMNVFANYQIGKQSLINLRKSTGDRYVQGVTEQISELIERNEGNRMRLLRALDRLMDAMRRQINGGIG
;
A
#
# COMPACT_ATOMS: atom_id res chain seq x y z
N MET A 1 48.19 -100.17 0.71
CA MET A 1 47.90 -98.76 1.05
C MET A 1 48.43 -97.96 -0.11
N ASP A 2 47.53 -97.67 -1.06
CA ASP A 2 47.92 -97.16 -2.37
C ASP A 2 48.20 -95.66 -2.28
N LEU A 3 49.29 -95.23 -2.92
CA LEU A 3 49.73 -93.83 -3.01
C LEU A 3 48.60 -92.89 -3.49
N VAL A 4 47.62 -93.41 -4.22
CA VAL A 4 46.43 -92.70 -4.70
C VAL A 4 45.48 -92.30 -3.58
N GLU A 5 45.27 -93.10 -2.53
CA GLU A 5 44.42 -92.74 -1.37
C GLU A 5 45.08 -91.71 -0.45
N ILE A 6 46.41 -91.76 -0.33
CA ILE A 6 47.20 -90.76 0.40
C ILE A 6 47.21 -89.44 -0.39
N LEU A 7 47.27 -89.49 -1.72
CA LEU A 7 47.14 -88.32 -2.58
C LEU A 7 45.73 -87.73 -2.50
N ILE A 8 44.66 -88.54 -2.54
CA ILE A 8 43.28 -88.04 -2.46
C ILE A 8 42.96 -87.49 -1.06
N SER A 9 43.48 -88.10 0.01
CA SER A 9 43.31 -87.59 1.39
C SER A 9 44.15 -86.33 1.67
N SER A 10 45.38 -86.23 1.14
CA SER A 10 46.21 -85.02 1.25
C SER A 10 45.71 -83.86 0.38
N ILE A 11 45.18 -84.14 -0.81
CA ILE A 11 44.51 -83.15 -1.68
C ILE A 11 43.20 -82.69 -1.04
N GLY A 12 42.43 -83.59 -0.41
CA GLY A 12 41.22 -83.25 0.33
C GLY A 12 41.49 -82.32 1.52
N SER A 13 42.54 -82.58 2.30
CA SER A 13 42.95 -81.71 3.41
C SER A 13 43.46 -80.35 2.93
N ALA A 14 44.24 -80.30 1.85
CA ALA A 14 44.70 -79.03 1.26
C ALA A 14 43.54 -78.21 0.68
N ALA A 15 42.57 -78.86 0.02
CA ALA A 15 41.36 -78.22 -0.50
C ALA A 15 40.46 -77.69 0.62
N LEU A 16 40.31 -78.42 1.72
CA LEU A 16 39.57 -77.96 2.91
C LEU A 16 40.25 -76.77 3.57
N LEU A 17 41.58 -76.77 3.72
CA LEU A 17 42.32 -75.62 4.24
C LEU A 17 42.21 -74.41 3.31
N ALA A 18 42.26 -74.60 1.99
CA ALA A 18 42.05 -73.54 1.02
C ALA A 18 40.61 -72.99 1.08
N ALA A 19 39.61 -73.86 1.23
CA ALA A 19 38.21 -73.45 1.39
C ALA A 19 37.98 -72.69 2.70
N LEU A 20 38.57 -73.12 3.81
CA LEU A 20 38.52 -72.43 5.10
C LEU A 20 39.27 -71.09 5.07
N ALA A 21 40.43 -71.04 4.42
CA ALA A 21 41.17 -69.79 4.21
C ALA A 21 40.38 -68.81 3.32
N TRP A 22 39.68 -69.33 2.30
CA TRP A 22 38.83 -68.52 1.43
C TRP A 22 37.57 -68.03 2.16
N LEU A 23 36.89 -68.88 2.92
CA LEU A 23 35.72 -68.52 3.72
C LEU A 23 36.06 -67.52 4.82
N SER A 24 37.17 -67.71 5.54
CA SER A 24 37.63 -66.75 6.55
C SER A 24 38.00 -65.42 5.93
N LYS A 25 38.73 -65.40 4.80
CA LYS A 25 39.02 -64.17 4.06
C LYS A 25 37.76 -63.48 3.56
N SER A 26 36.79 -64.23 3.05
CA SER A 26 35.50 -63.73 2.57
C SER A 26 34.66 -63.15 3.72
N TRP A 27 34.61 -63.83 4.86
CA TRP A 27 33.89 -63.40 6.04
C TRP A 27 34.52 -62.14 6.68
N ILE A 28 35.85 -62.11 6.83
CA ILE A 28 36.57 -60.93 7.34
C ILE A 28 36.36 -59.74 6.41
N LYS A 29 36.48 -59.94 5.09
CA LYS A 29 36.23 -58.89 4.08
C LYS A 29 34.79 -58.37 4.17
N ALA A 30 33.80 -59.26 4.19
CA ALA A 30 32.40 -58.89 4.29
C ALA A 30 32.09 -58.16 5.61
N ARG A 31 32.69 -58.59 6.73
CA ARG A 31 32.52 -57.95 8.04
C ARG A 31 33.12 -56.55 8.08
N LEU A 32 34.31 -56.38 7.51
CA LEU A 32 35.00 -55.09 7.42
C LEU A 32 34.26 -54.13 6.50
N GLU A 33 33.84 -54.59 5.31
CA GLU A 33 33.03 -53.79 4.38
C GLU A 33 31.70 -53.37 5.01
N ASN A 34 31.02 -54.27 5.74
CA ASN A 34 29.78 -53.92 6.43
C ASN A 34 30.00 -52.94 7.59
N ALA A 35 31.12 -53.05 8.32
CA ALA A 35 31.47 -52.10 9.37
C ALA A 35 31.73 -50.70 8.78
N ILE A 36 32.54 -50.63 7.73
CA ILE A 36 32.87 -49.39 7.02
C ILE A 36 31.59 -48.76 6.44
N LYS A 37 30.75 -49.53 5.74
CA LYS A 37 29.47 -49.03 5.21
C LYS A 37 28.55 -48.51 6.31
N HIS A 38 28.50 -49.19 7.45
CA HIS A 38 27.69 -48.75 8.58
C HIS A 38 28.21 -47.43 9.17
N GLU A 39 29.51 -47.32 9.38
CA GLU A 39 30.14 -46.09 9.87
C GLU A 39 29.92 -44.91 8.90
N TYR A 40 30.16 -45.11 7.60
CA TYR A 40 29.84 -44.11 6.57
C TYR A 40 28.35 -43.75 6.55
N SER A 41 27.45 -44.72 6.73
CA SER A 41 26.01 -44.43 6.79
C SER A 41 25.63 -43.59 8.01
N LEU A 42 26.29 -43.83 9.16
CA LEU A 42 26.09 -43.06 10.38
C LEU A 42 26.63 -41.63 10.24
N GLU A 43 27.84 -41.47 9.69
CA GLU A 43 28.42 -40.14 9.43
C GLU A 43 27.57 -39.34 8.43
N LEU A 44 27.10 -40.00 7.36
CA LEU A 44 26.25 -39.36 6.36
C LEU A 44 24.93 -38.89 6.96
N GLU A 45 24.26 -39.74 7.75
CA GLU A 45 23.02 -39.35 8.42
C GLU A 45 23.28 -38.27 9.49
N SER A 46 24.42 -38.32 10.20
CA SER A 46 24.82 -37.29 11.15
C SER A 46 25.00 -35.93 10.47
N HIS A 47 25.80 -35.85 9.39
CA HIS A 47 26.01 -34.60 8.64
C HIS A 47 24.73 -34.07 8.01
N LYS A 48 23.87 -34.96 7.50
CA LYS A 48 22.56 -34.59 6.95
C LYS A 48 21.64 -34.02 8.03
N ASN A 49 21.64 -34.59 9.23
CA ASN A 49 20.88 -34.07 10.37
C ASN A 49 21.42 -32.72 10.84
N GLU A 50 22.75 -32.59 10.97
CA GLU A 50 23.40 -31.32 11.34
C GLU A 50 23.11 -30.21 10.32
N LEU A 51 23.17 -30.54 9.02
CA LEU A 51 22.88 -29.57 7.96
C LEU A 51 21.42 -29.15 7.96
N LYS A 52 20.49 -30.10 8.18
CA LYS A 52 19.06 -29.79 8.35
C LYS A 52 18.81 -28.91 9.55
N GLU A 53 19.39 -29.23 10.70
CA GLU A 53 19.24 -28.45 11.93
C GLU A 53 19.76 -27.01 11.75
N LYS A 54 20.94 -26.84 11.13
CA LYS A 54 21.47 -25.52 10.80
C LYS A 54 20.56 -24.76 9.84
N THR A 55 20.09 -25.42 8.79
CA THR A 55 19.19 -24.81 7.80
C THR A 55 17.87 -24.38 8.44
N ASP A 56 17.26 -25.24 9.25
CA ASP A 56 15.99 -24.95 9.93
C ASP A 56 16.15 -23.80 10.93
N LYS A 57 17.27 -23.77 11.65
CA LYS A 57 17.60 -22.67 12.56
C LYS A 57 17.80 -21.35 11.80
N GLU A 58 18.58 -21.34 10.73
CA GLU A 58 18.79 -20.15 9.90
C GLU A 58 17.48 -19.67 9.25
N LEU A 59 16.65 -20.58 8.75
CA LEU A 59 15.34 -20.28 8.20
C LEU A 59 14.43 -19.64 9.25
N LEU A 60 14.41 -20.18 10.46
CA LEU A 60 13.62 -19.65 11.57
C LEU A 60 14.12 -18.26 11.97
N GLU A 61 15.44 -18.07 12.09
CA GLU A 61 16.04 -16.78 12.40
C GLU A 61 15.72 -15.72 11.34
N LEU A 62 15.82 -16.07 10.05
CA LEU A 62 15.46 -15.19 8.94
C LEU A 62 13.98 -14.84 8.94
N LYS A 63 13.09 -15.82 9.13
CA LYS A 63 11.65 -15.58 9.24
C LYS A 63 11.32 -14.66 10.42
N ASN A 64 11.94 -14.88 11.57
CA ASN A 64 11.74 -14.04 12.75
C ASN A 64 12.23 -12.61 12.51
N LYS A 65 13.42 -12.44 11.92
CA LYS A 65 13.95 -11.12 11.55
C LYS A 65 13.03 -10.39 10.58
N ALA A 66 12.58 -11.07 9.52
CA ALA A 66 11.65 -10.50 8.54
C ALA A 66 10.32 -10.09 9.19
N ASN A 67 9.78 -10.92 10.08
CA ASN A 67 8.52 -10.64 10.76
C ASN A 67 8.66 -9.45 11.74
N ILE A 68 9.77 -9.36 12.46
CA ILE A 68 10.06 -8.22 13.34
C ILE A 68 10.17 -6.92 12.54
N GLU A 69 10.91 -6.92 11.42
CA GLU A 69 11.03 -5.74 10.57
C GLU A 69 9.69 -5.33 9.93
N PHE A 70 8.90 -6.32 9.50
CA PHE A 70 7.55 -6.07 9.00
C PHE A 70 6.64 -5.43 10.06
N GLU A 71 6.63 -5.97 11.29
CA GLU A 71 5.84 -5.39 12.39
C GLU A 71 6.34 -3.99 12.78
N LYS A 72 7.64 -3.73 12.77
CA LYS A 72 8.19 -2.37 12.96
C LYS A 72 7.69 -1.40 11.88
N TYR A 73 7.69 -1.84 10.62
CA TYR A 73 7.20 -1.04 9.50
C TYR A 73 5.71 -0.73 9.66
N LYS A 74 4.92 -1.75 9.99
CA LYS A 74 3.47 -1.64 10.23
C LYS A 74 3.14 -0.68 11.38
N VAL A 75 3.86 -0.77 12.50
CA VAL A 75 3.69 0.15 13.65
C VAL A 75 4.09 1.57 13.30
N ARG A 76 5.09 1.77 12.42
CA ARG A 76 5.53 3.10 12.01
C ARG A 76 4.57 3.77 11.01
N ILE A 77 4.11 3.01 10.03
CA ILE A 77 3.38 3.56 8.87
C ILE A 77 1.88 3.46 9.02
N GLY A 78 1.37 2.46 9.75
CA GLY A 78 -0.05 2.32 10.03
C GLY A 78 -0.67 3.60 10.60
N PRO A 79 -0.14 4.15 11.71
CA PRO A 79 -0.67 5.38 12.30
C PRO A 79 -0.55 6.59 11.38
N TYR A 80 0.52 6.68 10.58
CA TYR A 80 0.70 7.78 9.63
C TYR A 80 -0.34 7.72 8.50
N SER A 81 -0.56 6.54 7.93
CA SER A 81 -1.57 6.30 6.90
C SER A 81 -2.98 6.55 7.43
N GLU A 82 -3.27 6.12 8.66
CA GLU A 82 -4.55 6.39 9.33
C GLU A 82 -4.79 7.89 9.52
N LYS A 83 -3.78 8.62 10.00
CA LYS A 83 -3.86 10.09 10.16
C LYS A 83 -3.99 10.82 8.84
N GLN A 84 -3.29 10.35 7.80
CA GLN A 84 -3.42 10.88 6.45
C GLN A 84 -4.85 10.67 5.91
N PHE A 85 -5.40 9.46 6.08
CA PHE A 85 -6.78 9.15 5.71
C PHE A 85 -7.79 10.04 6.44
N GLU A 86 -7.63 10.24 7.75
CA GLU A 86 -8.48 11.14 8.54
C GLU A 86 -8.50 12.56 7.97
N ARG A 87 -7.33 13.11 7.57
CA ARG A 87 -7.24 14.45 6.96
C ARG A 87 -7.89 14.53 5.59
N TYR A 88 -7.67 13.53 4.74
CA TYR A 88 -8.35 13.45 3.46
C TYR A 88 -9.86 13.37 3.63
N ASN A 89 -10.35 12.57 4.57
CA ASN A 89 -11.78 12.47 4.82
C ASN A 89 -12.37 13.79 5.36
N GLU A 90 -11.69 14.48 6.27
CA GLU A 90 -12.11 15.78 6.79
C GLU A 90 -12.23 16.83 5.68
N LEU A 91 -11.23 16.88 4.80
CA LEU A 91 -11.22 17.76 3.62
C LEU A 91 -12.37 17.41 2.66
N TRP A 92 -12.63 16.13 2.44
CA TRP A 92 -13.68 15.67 1.54
C TRP A 92 -15.07 16.12 2.02
N VAL A 93 -15.37 15.93 3.30
CA VAL A 93 -16.66 16.37 3.89
C VAL A 93 -16.86 17.88 3.68
N LYS A 94 -15.84 18.69 3.97
CA LYS A 94 -15.90 20.14 3.80
C LYS A 94 -16.07 20.57 2.34
N MET A 95 -15.44 19.86 1.39
CA MET A 95 -15.65 20.11 -0.03
C MET A 95 -17.09 19.81 -0.48
N VAL A 96 -17.71 18.75 0.04
CA VAL A 96 -19.12 18.43 -0.23
C VAL A 96 -20.06 19.48 0.35
N GLU A 97 -19.80 19.94 1.58
CA GLU A 97 -20.53 21.04 2.20
C GLU A 97 -20.43 22.33 1.37
N LEU A 98 -19.23 22.66 0.91
CA LEU A 98 -18.98 23.82 0.06
C LEU A 98 -19.69 23.70 -1.29
N LYS A 99 -19.66 22.52 -1.93
CA LYS A 99 -20.39 22.23 -3.18
C LYS A 99 -21.90 22.45 -3.00
N THR A 100 -22.43 22.01 -1.87
CA THR A 100 -23.85 22.16 -1.53
C THR A 100 -24.20 23.63 -1.34
N GLY A 101 -23.43 24.36 -0.51
CA GLY A 101 -23.63 25.79 -0.30
C GLY A 101 -23.46 26.64 -1.57
N MET A 102 -22.61 26.22 -2.50
CA MET A 102 -22.46 26.87 -3.81
C MET A 102 -23.72 26.73 -4.66
N ASN A 103 -24.31 25.53 -4.71
CA ASN A 103 -25.55 25.28 -5.44
C ASN A 103 -26.71 26.04 -4.81
N GLU A 104 -26.82 26.02 -3.47
CA GLU A 104 -27.82 26.84 -2.75
C GLU A 104 -27.67 28.33 -3.06
N LEU A 105 -26.45 28.87 -3.08
CA LEU A 105 -26.19 30.26 -3.44
C LEU A 105 -26.48 30.58 -4.92
N TRP A 106 -26.38 29.58 -5.79
CA TRP A 106 -26.75 29.71 -7.19
C TRP A 106 -28.26 29.81 -7.35
N ASP A 107 -28.99 28.88 -6.76
CA ASP A 107 -30.45 28.78 -6.82
C ASP A 107 -31.13 29.93 -6.06
N HIS A 108 -30.52 30.35 -4.95
CA HIS A 108 -31.01 31.39 -4.05
C HIS A 108 -29.91 32.42 -3.77
N ALA A 109 -29.83 33.45 -4.60
CA ALA A 109 -28.86 34.55 -4.46
C ALA A 109 -29.22 35.50 -3.29
N GLU A 110 -29.17 34.98 -2.07
CA GLU A 110 -29.50 35.67 -0.83
C GLU A 110 -28.27 35.88 0.06
N GLY A 111 -28.34 36.91 0.92
CA GLY A 111 -27.23 37.25 1.81
C GLY A 111 -26.89 36.17 2.85
N SER A 112 -27.89 35.39 3.29
CA SER A 112 -27.74 34.26 4.20
C SER A 112 -26.93 33.12 3.55
N ALA A 113 -27.30 32.72 2.34
CA ALA A 113 -26.60 31.71 1.55
C ALA A 113 -25.16 32.14 1.24
N LEU A 114 -24.95 33.41 0.86
CA LEU A 114 -23.61 33.93 0.61
C LEU A 114 -22.73 33.90 1.87
N LYS A 115 -23.30 34.27 3.04
CA LYS A 115 -22.60 34.24 4.32
C LYS A 115 -22.23 32.82 4.73
N LYS A 116 -23.12 31.84 4.49
CA LYS A 116 -22.84 30.41 4.72
C LYS A 116 -21.71 29.94 3.81
N PHE A 117 -21.83 30.11 2.50
CA PHE A 117 -20.79 29.72 1.53
C PHE A 117 -19.42 30.35 1.85
N SER A 118 -19.38 31.63 2.21
CA SER A 118 -18.13 32.32 2.57
C SER A 118 -17.50 31.76 3.86
N ARG A 119 -18.32 31.28 4.80
CA ARG A 119 -17.84 30.61 6.01
C ARG A 119 -17.27 29.23 5.65
N ASP A 120 -18.03 28.44 4.91
CA ASP A 120 -17.65 27.09 4.51
C ASP A 120 -16.34 27.10 3.68
N LEU A 121 -16.17 28.10 2.80
CA LEU A 121 -14.93 28.31 2.03
C LEU A 121 -13.74 28.60 2.94
N ARG A 122 -13.91 29.52 3.90
CA ARG A 122 -12.85 29.85 4.86
C ARG A 122 -12.49 28.64 5.73
N ASP A 123 -13.48 27.87 6.16
CA ASP A 123 -13.27 26.70 6.98
C ASP A 123 -12.54 25.60 6.21
N LEU A 124 -12.81 25.44 4.91
CA LEU A 124 -12.06 24.54 4.04
C LEU A 124 -10.60 24.97 3.87
N VAL A 125 -10.34 26.26 3.59
CA VAL A 125 -8.97 26.80 3.47
C VAL A 125 -8.20 26.57 4.77
N ASN A 126 -8.78 26.89 5.93
CA ASN A 126 -8.15 26.68 7.22
C ASN A 126 -7.86 25.19 7.50
N THR A 127 -8.76 24.28 7.11
CA THR A 127 -8.52 22.84 7.26
C THR A 127 -7.43 22.36 6.31
N LEU A 128 -7.35 22.89 5.09
CA LEU A 128 -6.29 22.59 4.13
C LEU A 128 -4.92 23.00 4.65
N GLU A 129 -4.80 24.22 5.17
CA GLU A 129 -3.55 24.72 5.78
C GLU A 129 -3.11 23.84 6.96
N LYS A 130 -4.05 23.46 7.84
CA LYS A 130 -3.76 22.55 8.97
C LYS A 130 -3.37 21.14 8.53
N SER A 131 -3.76 20.74 7.32
CA SER A 131 -3.50 19.42 6.77
C SER A 131 -2.25 19.37 5.89
N ALA A 132 -1.53 20.49 5.71
CA ALA A 132 -0.41 20.64 4.78
C ALA A 132 0.71 19.59 4.98
N LEU A 133 0.92 19.11 6.21
CA LEU A 133 1.95 18.10 6.50
C LEU A 133 1.58 16.68 6.03
N LEU A 134 0.27 16.38 5.96
CA LEU A 134 -0.23 15.02 5.71
C LEU A 134 -0.86 14.85 4.33
N VAL A 135 -1.20 15.95 3.67
CA VAL A 135 -1.70 15.97 2.29
C VAL A 135 -0.52 16.01 1.34
N GLU A 136 -0.56 15.20 0.29
CA GLU A 136 0.49 15.19 -0.74
C GLU A 136 0.63 16.60 -1.37
N PRO A 137 1.86 17.09 -1.63
CA PRO A 137 2.10 18.44 -2.13
C PRO A 137 1.33 18.80 -3.40
N GLU A 138 1.23 17.87 -4.35
CA GLU A 138 0.54 18.07 -5.63
C GLU A 138 -0.96 18.30 -5.40
N HIS A 139 -1.56 17.52 -4.50
CA HIS A 139 -2.96 17.68 -4.11
C HIS A 139 -3.19 18.99 -3.34
N TYR A 140 -2.24 19.39 -2.50
CA TYR A 140 -2.31 20.66 -1.77
C TYR A 140 -2.32 21.86 -2.72
N GLU A 141 -1.42 21.87 -3.71
CA GLU A 141 -1.35 22.93 -4.72
C GLU A 141 -2.64 23.01 -5.54
N GLU A 142 -3.17 21.89 -6.04
CA GLU A 142 -4.43 21.86 -6.80
C GLU A 142 -5.61 22.37 -5.96
N LEU A 143 -5.65 21.97 -4.68
CA LEU A 143 -6.67 22.43 -3.75
C LEU A 143 -6.59 23.94 -3.52
N MET A 144 -5.38 24.46 -3.30
CA MET A 144 -5.16 25.89 -3.06
C MET A 144 -5.49 26.74 -4.29
N GLU A 145 -5.11 26.29 -5.49
CA GLU A 145 -5.50 26.94 -6.74
C GLU A 145 -7.03 26.98 -6.87
N SER A 146 -7.69 25.86 -6.55
CA SER A 146 -9.15 25.78 -6.57
C SER A 146 -9.77 26.78 -5.60
N MET A 147 -9.23 26.95 -4.38
CA MET A 147 -9.70 27.94 -3.38
C MET A 147 -9.73 29.37 -3.94
N ASN A 148 -8.76 29.74 -4.77
CA ASN A 148 -8.74 31.05 -5.44
C ASN A 148 -9.91 31.20 -6.44
N VAL A 149 -10.28 30.13 -7.16
CA VAL A 149 -11.46 30.14 -8.03
C VAL A 149 -12.74 30.33 -7.21
N PHE A 150 -12.83 29.73 -6.02
CA PHE A 150 -14.01 29.86 -5.14
C PHE A 150 -14.16 31.27 -4.59
N ALA A 151 -13.04 31.90 -4.19
CA ALA A 151 -13.03 33.28 -3.73
C ALA A 151 -13.54 34.25 -4.82
N ASN A 152 -13.13 34.03 -6.08
CA ASN A 152 -13.59 34.84 -7.21
C ASN A 152 -15.10 34.70 -7.47
N TYR A 153 -15.66 33.50 -7.32
CA TYR A 153 -17.11 33.28 -7.39
C TYR A 153 -17.86 33.99 -6.27
N GLN A 154 -17.36 33.95 -5.04
CA GLN A 154 -17.93 34.67 -3.89
C GLN A 154 -18.04 36.18 -4.19
N ILE A 155 -16.95 36.78 -4.69
CA ILE A 155 -16.90 38.20 -5.05
C ILE A 155 -17.94 38.51 -6.14
N GLY A 156 -18.00 37.67 -7.18
CA GLY A 156 -18.97 37.83 -8.27
C GLY A 156 -20.43 37.78 -7.79
N LYS A 157 -20.78 36.86 -6.90
CA LYS A 157 -22.14 36.76 -6.33
C LYS A 157 -22.46 37.93 -5.38
N GLN A 158 -21.49 38.39 -4.59
CA GLN A 158 -21.66 39.58 -3.76
C GLN A 158 -22.00 40.82 -4.60
N SER A 159 -21.32 41.01 -5.74
CA SER A 159 -21.59 42.10 -6.68
C SER A 159 -23.01 42.03 -7.25
N LEU A 160 -23.46 40.84 -7.68
CA LEU A 160 -24.84 40.65 -8.17
C LEU A 160 -25.90 40.99 -7.12
N ILE A 161 -25.71 40.53 -5.88
CA ILE A 161 -26.63 40.82 -4.77
C ILE A 161 -26.67 42.32 -4.48
N ASN A 162 -25.52 43.00 -4.49
CA ASN A 162 -25.45 44.45 -4.24
C ASN A 162 -26.13 45.25 -5.35
N LEU A 163 -25.91 44.89 -6.62
CA LEU A 163 -26.58 45.51 -7.75
C LEU A 163 -28.10 45.38 -7.62
N ARG A 164 -28.60 44.16 -7.39
CA ARG A 164 -30.05 43.91 -7.21
C ARG A 164 -30.67 44.76 -6.10
N LYS A 165 -29.95 44.98 -5.00
CA LYS A 165 -30.40 45.86 -3.91
C LYS A 165 -30.39 47.34 -4.30
N SER A 166 -29.39 47.78 -5.06
CA SER A 166 -29.22 49.18 -5.46
C SER A 166 -30.18 49.62 -6.57
N THR A 167 -30.56 48.72 -7.49
CA THR A 167 -31.38 49.05 -8.66
C THR A 167 -32.89 49.13 -8.32
N GLY A 168 -33.34 48.47 -7.25
CA GLY A 168 -34.78 48.32 -6.97
C GLY A 168 -35.54 47.74 -8.18
N ASP A 169 -36.84 48.04 -8.32
CA ASP A 169 -37.66 47.62 -9.48
C ASP A 169 -37.37 48.39 -10.78
N ARG A 170 -36.45 49.37 -10.79
CA ARG A 170 -36.20 50.21 -11.97
C ARG A 170 -35.07 49.65 -12.83
N TYR A 171 -35.41 48.72 -13.71
CA TYR A 171 -34.47 48.23 -14.73
C TYR A 171 -34.26 49.28 -15.83
N VAL A 172 -33.02 49.73 -16.00
CA VAL A 172 -32.55 50.57 -17.12
C VAL A 172 -31.74 49.67 -18.06
N GLN A 173 -31.88 49.85 -19.38
CA GLN A 173 -31.30 48.98 -20.41
C GLN A 173 -29.79 48.66 -20.21
N GLY A 174 -28.97 49.65 -19.86
CA GLY A 174 -27.53 49.43 -19.59
C GLY A 174 -27.24 48.70 -18.27
N VAL A 175 -28.14 48.74 -17.30
CA VAL A 175 -28.05 47.94 -16.06
C VAL A 175 -28.39 46.48 -16.36
N THR A 176 -29.32 46.23 -17.29
CA THR A 176 -29.69 44.88 -17.71
C THR A 176 -28.53 44.18 -18.43
N GLU A 177 -27.81 44.86 -19.32
CA GLU A 177 -26.60 44.32 -19.98
C GLU A 177 -25.50 43.98 -18.97
N GLN A 178 -25.20 44.89 -18.03
CA GLN A 178 -24.21 44.65 -16.98
C GLN A 178 -24.58 43.47 -16.07
N ILE A 179 -25.87 43.33 -15.73
CA ILE A 179 -26.35 42.18 -14.95
C ILE A 179 -26.19 40.88 -15.74
N SER A 180 -26.51 40.86 -17.03
CA SER A 180 -26.37 39.68 -17.89
C SER A 180 -24.90 39.23 -18.01
N GLU A 181 -23.97 40.15 -18.25
CA GLU A 181 -22.53 39.82 -18.31
C GLU A 181 -22.02 39.25 -16.98
N LEU A 182 -22.47 39.80 -15.85
CA LEU A 182 -22.11 39.32 -14.52
C LEU A 182 -22.71 37.94 -14.22
N ILE A 183 -23.90 37.63 -14.74
CA ILE A 183 -24.52 36.31 -14.60
C ILE A 183 -23.73 35.28 -15.42
N GLU A 184 -23.43 35.56 -16.69
CA GLU A 184 -22.64 34.65 -17.53
C GLU A 184 -21.26 34.37 -16.93
N ARG A 185 -20.56 35.42 -16.47
CA ARG A 185 -19.26 35.26 -15.82
C ARG A 185 -19.35 34.42 -14.54
N ASN A 186 -20.40 34.62 -13.74
CA ASN A 186 -20.61 33.82 -12.54
C ASN A 186 -20.97 32.36 -12.84
N GLU A 187 -21.76 32.09 -13.87
CA GLU A 187 -22.06 30.70 -14.28
C GLU A 187 -20.79 30.01 -14.80
N GLY A 188 -19.98 30.73 -15.59
CA GLY A 188 -18.66 30.25 -16.01
C GLY A 188 -17.76 29.90 -14.82
N ASN A 189 -17.74 30.74 -13.79
CA ASN A 189 -17.02 30.46 -12.54
C ASN A 189 -17.59 29.25 -11.81
N ARG A 190 -18.92 29.13 -11.66
CA ARG A 190 -19.58 27.98 -11.04
C ARG A 190 -19.23 26.66 -11.74
N MET A 191 -19.24 26.65 -13.07
CA MET A 191 -18.86 25.47 -13.85
C MET A 191 -17.39 25.09 -13.69
N ARG A 192 -16.48 26.08 -13.63
CA ARG A 192 -15.06 25.84 -13.31
C ARG A 192 -14.90 25.24 -11.92
N LEU A 193 -15.69 25.71 -10.95
CA LEU A 193 -15.70 25.20 -9.58
C LEU A 193 -16.20 23.78 -9.47
N LEU A 194 -17.32 23.44 -10.12
CA LEU A 194 -17.84 22.08 -10.14
C LEU A 194 -16.80 21.10 -10.70
N ARG A 195 -16.14 21.47 -11.80
CA ARG A 195 -15.08 20.64 -12.38
C ARG A 195 -13.87 20.51 -11.47
N ALA A 196 -13.47 21.59 -10.79
CA ALA A 196 -12.37 21.54 -9.82
C ALA A 196 -12.72 20.59 -8.66
N LEU A 197 -13.93 20.70 -8.09
CA LEU A 197 -14.40 19.79 -7.04
C LEU A 197 -14.42 18.34 -7.49
N ASP A 198 -14.92 18.06 -8.68
CA ASP A 198 -15.01 16.69 -9.18
C ASP A 198 -13.61 16.07 -9.39
N ARG A 199 -12.65 16.84 -9.94
CA ARG A 199 -11.25 16.40 -10.04
C ARG A 199 -10.61 16.11 -8.69
N LEU A 200 -10.82 17.01 -7.73
CA LEU A 200 -10.29 16.89 -6.37
C LEU A 200 -10.89 15.69 -5.65
N MET A 201 -12.21 15.49 -5.74
CA MET A 201 -12.87 14.31 -5.18
C MET A 201 -12.33 13.01 -5.80
N ASP A 202 -12.06 12.98 -7.10
CA ASP A 202 -11.49 11.81 -7.76
C ASP A 202 -10.04 11.55 -7.35
N ALA A 203 -9.23 12.60 -7.19
CA ALA A 203 -7.85 12.49 -6.68
C ALA A 203 -7.84 11.91 -5.25
N MET A 204 -8.69 12.44 -4.37
CA MET A 204 -8.81 11.95 -2.98
C MET A 204 -9.33 10.52 -2.91
N ARG A 205 -10.29 10.14 -3.76
CA ARG A 205 -10.78 8.76 -3.87
C ARG A 205 -9.67 7.79 -4.27
N ARG A 206 -8.82 8.18 -5.23
CA ARG A 206 -7.66 7.35 -5.63
C ARG A 206 -6.69 7.15 -4.47
N GLN A 207 -6.38 8.21 -3.73
CA GLN A 207 -5.49 8.14 -2.57
C GLN A 207 -6.05 7.26 -1.46
N ILE A 208 -7.34 7.40 -1.14
CA ILE A 208 -8.03 6.59 -0.13
C ILE A 208 -8.04 5.11 -0.50
N ASN A 209 -8.20 4.79 -1.79
CA ASN A 209 -8.25 3.41 -2.27
C ASN A 209 -6.86 2.76 -2.40
N GLY A 210 -5.78 3.42 -1.95
CA GLY A 210 -4.42 2.92 -2.06
C GLY A 210 -3.89 2.91 -3.50
N GLY A 211 -4.45 3.76 -4.36
CA GLY A 211 -3.95 3.95 -5.72
C GLY A 211 -2.54 4.53 -5.68
N ILE A 212 -1.55 3.68 -5.93
CA ILE A 212 -0.17 4.09 -6.18
C ILE A 212 -0.21 5.01 -7.41
N GLY A 213 0.08 6.29 -7.21
CA GLY A 213 0.42 7.24 -8.27
C GLY A 213 1.83 6.99 -8.78
#